data_AF-A0A7G6WKE5-F1
#
_entry.id   AF-A0A7G6WKE5-F1
#
_cell.length_a   1.000
_cell.length_b   1.000
_cell.length_c   1.000
_cell.angle_alpha   90.00
_cell.angle_beta   90.00
_cell.angle_gamma   90.00
#
_symmetry.space_group_name_H-M   'P 1'
#
loop_
_entity.id
_entity.type
_entity.pdbx_description
1 polymer ?
#
loop_
_entity_poly.entity_id
_entity_poly.type
_entity_poly.pdbx_seq_one_letter_code
_entity_poly.pdbx_strand_id
1 'polypeptide(L)'
;MQKLEFLAGYERACENSEGGAFLRREGLYSSQMTEWRRLRDAGVLAGKKAGESIGKLSADQAENARLRRQLEVSESRLKKTEAALDLMGKLQAFLESASEDMPDGPRSKKR
;
A
#
# COMPACT_ATOMS: atom_id res chain seq x y z
N MET A 1 -12.10 16.79 13.26
CA MET A 1 -11.86 17.34 11.90
C MET A 1 -10.39 17.68 11.68
N GLN A 2 -9.84 18.68 12.37
CA GLN A 2 -8.46 19.17 12.18
C GLN A 2 -7.33 18.09 12.15
N LYS A 3 -7.36 17.09 13.04
CA LYS A 3 -6.33 16.02 13.07
C LYS A 3 -6.32 15.14 11.81
N LEU A 4 -7.48 14.84 11.24
CA LEU A 4 -7.59 14.02 10.02
C LEU A 4 -7.12 14.80 8.79
N GLU A 5 -7.39 16.11 8.75
CA GLU A 5 -6.94 17.00 7.69
C GLU A 5 -5.40 17.11 7.68
N PHE A 6 -4.79 17.30 8.86
CA PHE A 6 -3.33 17.29 8.97
C PHE A 6 -2.72 15.95 8.58
N LEU A 7 -3.36 14.84 8.94
CA LEU A 7 -2.88 13.51 8.56
C LEU A 7 -2.95 13.29 7.05
N ALA A 8 -4.06 13.70 6.40
CA ALA A 8 -4.21 13.62 4.95
C ALA A 8 -3.22 14.54 4.22
N GLY A 9 -3.02 15.77 4.72
CA GLY A 9 -2.03 16.70 4.20
C GLY A 9 -0.60 16.17 4.33
N TYR A 10 -0.26 15.54 5.46
CA TYR A 10 1.02 14.90 5.68
C TYR A 10 1.24 13.70 4.75
N GLU A 11 0.24 12.83 4.58
CA GLU A 11 0.33 11.65 3.70
C GLU A 11 0.54 12.07 2.24
N ARG A 12 -0.20 13.08 1.76
CA ARG A 12 0.02 13.66 0.42
C ARG A 12 1.39 14.32 0.27
N ALA A 13 1.88 15.01 1.31
CA ALA A 13 3.23 15.57 1.29
C ALA A 13 4.30 14.46 1.24
N CYS A 14 4.08 13.31 1.89
CA CYS A 14 4.97 12.16 1.85
C CYS A 14 5.11 11.56 0.44
N GLU A 15 4.06 11.59 -0.38
CA GLU A 15 4.11 11.13 -1.79
C GLU A 15 5.17 11.89 -2.60
N ASN A 16 5.36 13.18 -2.30
CA ASN A 16 6.35 14.04 -2.96
C ASN A 16 7.67 14.17 -2.16
N SER A 17 7.90 13.32 -1.14
CA SER A 17 9.05 13.44 -0.21
C SER A 17 9.10 14.76 0.59
N GLU A 18 7.98 15.47 0.71
CA GLU A 18 7.87 16.77 1.40
C GLU A 18 7.33 16.65 2.84
N GLY A 19 7.11 15.44 3.35
CA GLY A 19 6.52 15.22 4.68
C GLY A 19 7.27 15.95 5.80
N GLY A 20 8.59 15.98 5.77
CA GLY A 20 9.40 16.72 6.76
C GLY A 20 9.27 18.25 6.66
N ALA A 21 8.98 18.79 5.48
CA ALA A 21 8.69 20.21 5.30
C ALA A 21 7.28 20.54 5.81
N PHE A 22 6.30 19.67 5.53
CA PHE A 22 4.94 19.78 6.05
C PHE A 22 4.93 19.83 7.59
N LEU A 23 5.61 18.90 8.25
CA LEU A 23 5.70 18.86 9.72
C LEU A 23 6.27 20.15 10.31
N ARG A 24 7.30 20.72 9.69
CA ARG A 24 7.91 21.97 10.16
C ARG A 24 6.99 23.18 9.96
N ARG A 25 6.24 23.25 8.86
CA ARG A 25 5.28 24.33 8.61
C ARG A 25 4.14 24.32 9.61
N GLU A 26 3.62 23.15 9.93
CA GLU A 26 2.49 22.98 10.85
C GLU A 26 2.92 22.90 12.33
N GLY A 27 4.23 22.89 12.62
CA GLY A 27 4.74 22.74 13.99
C GLY A 27 4.46 21.36 14.61
N LEU A 28 4.36 20.31 13.78
CA LEU A 28 3.98 18.96 14.17
C LEU A 28 5.18 18.02 14.25
N TYR A 29 5.04 16.96 15.04
CA TYR A 29 6.05 15.91 15.20
C TYR A 29 5.61 14.61 14.53
N SER A 30 6.57 13.84 14.02
CA SER A 30 6.31 12.53 13.39
C SER A 30 5.66 11.52 14.34
N SER A 31 5.92 11.62 15.65
CA SER A 31 5.26 10.84 16.69
C SER A 31 3.75 11.10 16.74
N GLN A 32 3.33 12.36 16.57
CA GLN A 32 1.91 12.73 16.53
C GLN A 32 1.23 12.13 15.29
N MET A 33 1.90 12.15 14.13
CA MET A 33 1.36 11.52 12.91
C MET A 33 1.19 10.01 13.07
N THR A 34 2.16 9.37 13.72
CA THR A 34 2.09 7.92 13.98
C THR A 34 0.92 7.59 14.90
N GLU A 35 0.73 8.36 15.97
CA GLU A 35 -0.38 8.18 16.89
C GLU A 35 -1.72 8.44 16.21
N TRP A 36 -1.86 9.54 15.47
CA TRP A 36 -3.12 9.84 14.78
C TRP A 36 -3.45 8.82 13.71
N ARG A 37 -2.45 8.24 13.03
CA ARG A 37 -2.67 7.12 12.10
C ARG A 37 -3.25 5.91 12.83
N ARG A 38 -2.66 5.53 13.96
CA ARG A 38 -3.18 4.44 14.80
C ARG A 38 -4.62 4.68 15.24
N LEU A 39 -4.95 5.90 15.68
CA LEU A 39 -6.29 6.26 16.12
C LEU A 39 -7.32 6.31 14.97
N ARG A 40 -6.89 6.71 13.76
CA ARG A 40 -7.71 6.63 12.54
C ARG A 40 -7.99 5.17 12.18
N ASP A 41 -6.95 4.34 12.15
CA ASP A 41 -7.07 2.94 11.74
C ASP A 41 -7.94 2.14 12.72
N ALA A 42 -7.92 2.53 13.99
CA ALA A 42 -8.82 2.02 15.04
C ALA A 42 -10.23 2.62 15.02
N GLY A 43 -10.52 3.58 14.12
CA GLY A 43 -11.84 4.19 13.96
C GLY A 43 -12.26 5.20 15.04
N VAL A 44 -11.35 5.56 15.95
CA VAL A 44 -11.67 6.45 17.09
C VAL A 44 -11.39 7.92 16.83
N LEU A 45 -10.64 8.23 15.77
CA LEU A 45 -10.32 9.60 15.40
C LEU A 45 -11.46 10.29 14.62
N ALA A 46 -12.33 9.52 13.97
CA ALA A 46 -13.49 10.03 13.25
C ALA A 46 -14.58 10.49 14.24
N GLY A 47 -15.14 11.70 14.03
CA GLY A 47 -16.21 12.25 14.87
C GLY A 47 -15.77 12.97 16.16
N LYS A 48 -14.47 12.95 16.51
CA LYS A 48 -13.94 13.67 17.67
C LYS A 48 -13.71 15.16 17.38
N LYS A 49 -14.08 16.01 18.34
CA LYS A 49 -13.84 17.47 18.26
C LYS A 49 -12.37 17.79 18.55
N ALA A 50 -11.90 18.94 18.06
CA ALA A 50 -10.56 19.43 18.38
C ALA A 50 -10.44 19.65 19.91
N GLY A 51 -9.34 19.20 20.51
CA GLY A 51 -9.10 19.28 21.95
C GLY A 51 -9.70 18.15 22.80
N GLU A 52 -10.52 17.26 22.22
CA GLU A 52 -11.05 16.11 22.95
C GLU A 52 -9.94 15.08 23.20
N SER A 53 -9.80 14.64 24.46
CA SER A 53 -8.84 13.60 24.80
C SER A 53 -9.31 12.26 24.23
N ILE A 54 -8.42 11.61 23.49
CA ILE A 54 -8.67 10.26 23.02
C ILE A 54 -8.08 9.35 24.09
N GLY A 55 -8.97 8.64 24.80
CA GLY A 55 -8.57 7.66 25.81
C GLY A 55 -7.84 6.46 25.20
N LYS A 56 -7.45 5.51 26.04
CA LYS A 56 -6.88 4.25 25.56
C LYS A 56 -7.86 3.55 24.62
N LEU A 57 -7.32 2.96 23.57
CA LEU A 57 -8.07 2.10 22.65
C LEU A 57 -8.70 0.93 23.42
N SER A 58 -9.96 0.64 23.11
CA SER A 58 -10.61 -0.62 23.51
C SER A 58 -9.90 -1.82 22.86
N ALA A 59 -10.02 -3.00 23.47
CA ALA A 59 -9.52 -4.25 22.89
C ALA A 59 -10.04 -4.47 21.46
N ASP A 60 -11.33 -4.22 21.22
CA ASP A 60 -11.94 -4.37 19.90
C ASP A 60 -11.38 -3.39 18.88
N GLN A 61 -11.04 -2.17 19.31
CA GLN A 61 -10.47 -1.13 18.43
C GLN A 61 -9.02 -1.45 18.08
N ALA A 62 -8.26 -1.98 19.03
CA ALA A 62 -6.91 -2.45 18.79
C ALA A 62 -6.90 -3.66 17.83
N GLU A 63 -7.84 -4.60 18.01
CA GLU A 63 -7.97 -5.77 17.14
C GLU A 63 -8.42 -5.38 15.73
N ASN A 64 -9.38 -4.45 15.60
CA ASN A 64 -9.76 -3.90 14.30
C ASN A 64 -8.57 -3.26 13.56
N ALA A 65 -7.75 -2.46 14.25
CA ALA A 65 -6.55 -1.88 13.66
C ALA A 65 -5.54 -2.96 13.23
N ARG A 66 -5.38 -4.02 14.05
CA ARG A 66 -4.52 -5.16 13.73
C ARG A 66 -5.02 -5.92 12.50
N LEU A 67 -6.32 -6.20 12.42
CA LEU A 67 -6.93 -6.92 11.30
C LEU A 67 -6.83 -6.13 10.00
N ARG A 68 -7.10 -4.82 10.04
CA ARG A 68 -6.93 -3.92 8.87
C ARG A 68 -5.51 -3.95 8.34
N ARG A 69 -4.51 -3.91 9.22
CA ARG A 69 -3.10 -3.99 8.82
C ARG A 69 -2.74 -5.35 8.19
N GLN A 70 -3.29 -6.44 8.73
CA GLN A 70 -3.08 -7.78 8.16
C GLN A 70 -3.70 -7.89 6.76
N LEU A 71 -4.90 -7.35 6.58
CA LEU A 71 -5.60 -7.29 5.30
C LEU A 71 -4.76 -6.54 4.25
N GLU A 72 -4.27 -5.35 4.57
CA GLU A 72 -3.45 -4.55 3.65
C GLU A 72 -2.17 -5.29 3.22
N VAL A 73 -1.50 -5.96 4.17
CA VAL A 73 -0.30 -6.76 3.87
C VAL A 73 -0.64 -7.95 2.99
N SER A 74 -1.74 -8.66 3.26
CA SER A 74 -2.15 -9.81 2.43
C SER A 74 -2.56 -9.37 1.03
N GLU A 75 -3.29 -8.27 0.89
CA GLU A 75 -3.68 -7.70 -0.40
C GLU A 75 -2.46 -7.24 -1.21
N SER A 76 -1.47 -6.60 -0.57
CA SER A 76 -0.23 -6.22 -1.22
C SER A 76 0.55 -7.43 -1.74
N ARG A 77 0.59 -8.52 -0.98
CA ARG A 77 1.20 -9.78 -1.41
C ARG A 77 0.44 -10.40 -2.57
N LEU A 78 -0.88 -10.42 -2.51
CA LEU A 78 -1.75 -10.93 -3.57
C LEU A 78 -1.50 -10.18 -4.89
N LYS A 79 -1.51 -8.84 -4.86
CA LYS A 79 -1.23 -8.00 -6.03
C LYS A 79 0.15 -8.30 -6.65
N LYS A 80 1.17 -8.53 -5.82
CA LYS A 80 2.51 -8.92 -6.31
C LYS A 80 2.51 -10.28 -6.98
N THR A 81 1.80 -11.26 -6.40
CA THR A 81 1.71 -12.61 -6.99
C THR A 81 0.92 -12.58 -8.30
N GLU A 82 -0.17 -11.81 -8.37
CA GLU A 82 -0.96 -11.64 -9.60
C GLU A 82 -0.13 -10.98 -10.71
N ALA A 83 0.64 -9.93 -10.38
CA ALA A 83 1.54 -9.29 -11.34
C ALA A 83 2.64 -10.23 -11.85
N ALA A 84 3.16 -11.12 -11.00
CA ALA A 84 4.13 -12.13 -11.41
C ALA A 84 3.51 -13.15 -12.37
N LEU A 85 2.28 -13.61 -12.10
CA LEU A 85 1.56 -14.54 -12.98
C LEU A 85 1.25 -13.91 -14.35
N ASP A 86 0.83 -12.65 -14.37
CA ASP A 86 0.60 -11.91 -15.61
C ASP A 86 1.89 -11.79 -16.45
N LEU A 87 3.02 -11.48 -15.82
CA LEU A 87 4.32 -11.45 -16.49
C LEU A 87 4.71 -12.83 -17.04
N MET A 88 4.48 -13.90 -16.28
CA MET A 88 4.74 -15.28 -16.74
C MET A 88 3.89 -15.63 -17.95
N GLY A 89 2.60 -15.27 -17.95
CA GLY A 89 1.71 -15.46 -19.10
C GLY A 89 2.19 -14.70 -20.34
N LYS A 90 2.63 -13.45 -20.18
CA LYS A 90 3.22 -12.65 -21.27
C LYS A 90 4.52 -13.25 -21.80
N LEU A 91 5.39 -13.75 -20.92
CA LEU A 91 6.62 -14.43 -21.31
C LEU A 91 6.32 -15.69 -22.12
N GLN A 92 5.36 -16.51 -21.68
CA GLN A 92 4.97 -17.72 -22.39
C GLN A 92 4.41 -17.38 -23.79
N ALA A 93 3.51 -16.40 -23.89
CA ALA A 93 2.96 -15.97 -25.18
C ALA A 93 4.05 -15.46 -26.14
N PHE A 94 5.02 -14.70 -25.61
CA PHE A 94 6.17 -14.23 -26.39
C PHE A 94 7.06 -15.38 -26.86
N LEU A 95 7.31 -16.38 -26.01
CA LEU A 95 8.08 -17.56 -26.39
C LEU A 95 7.36 -18.39 -27.46
N GLU A 96 6.04 -18.52 -27.38
CA GLU A 96 5.23 -19.20 -28.39
C GLU A 96 5.36 -18.49 -29.75
N SER A 97 5.14 -17.17 -29.81
CA SER A 97 5.26 -16.41 -31.06
C SER A 97 6.68 -16.48 -31.65
N ALA A 98 7.72 -16.40 -30.80
CA ALA A 98 9.10 -16.52 -31.25
C ALA A 98 9.44 -17.93 -31.77
N SER A 99 8.74 -18.96 -31.28
CA SER A 99 8.90 -20.33 -31.75
C SER A 99 8.16 -20.60 -33.07
N GLU A 100 7.00 -19.98 -33.28
CA GLU A 100 6.25 -20.05 -34.54
C GLU A 100 6.96 -19.29 -35.69
N ASP A 101 7.66 -18.21 -35.37
CA ASP A 101 8.46 -17.42 -36.32
C ASP A 101 9.78 -18.09 -36.74
N MET A 102 10.16 -19.21 -36.11
CA MET A 102 11.35 -20.00 -36.49
C MET A 102 10.99 -20.95 -37.65
N PRO A 103 11.55 -20.77 -38.86
CA PRO A 103 11.27 -21.68 -39.97
C PRO A 103 11.82 -23.07 -39.67
N ASP A 104 11.03 -24.10 -40.01
CA ASP A 104 11.40 -25.53 -39.94
C ASP A 104 12.77 -25.72 -40.62
N GLY A 105 13.83 -25.81 -39.81
CA GLY A 105 15.19 -26.01 -40.29
C GLY A 105 15.26 -27.29 -41.14
N PRO A 106 16.18 -27.37 -42.11
CA PRO A 106 16.13 -28.40 -43.15
C PRO A 106 16.07 -29.80 -42.52
N ARG A 107 14.94 -30.49 -42.70
CA ARG A 107 14.76 -31.88 -42.26
C ARG A 107 15.85 -32.73 -42.88
N SER A 108 16.84 -33.11 -42.06
CA SER A 108 17.93 -33.99 -42.44
C SER A 108 17.35 -35.31 -42.96
N LYS A 109 17.48 -35.54 -44.28
CA LYS A 109 17.20 -36.83 -44.91
C LYS A 109 18.30 -37.81 -44.47
N LYS A 110 17.94 -38.75 -43.60
CA LYS A 110 18.77 -39.93 -43.34
C LYS A 110 18.97 -40.69 -44.66
N ARG A 111 20.25 -40.98 -44.95
CA ARG A 111 20.69 -41.87 -46.04
C ARG A 111 20.29 -43.30 -45.75
#